data_AF-A0A7Y0N2M7-F1
#
_entry.id   AF-A0A7Y0N2M7-F1
#
_cell.length_a   1.000
_cell.length_b   1.000
_cell.length_c   1.000
_cell.angle_alpha   90.00
_cell.angle_beta   90.00
_cell.angle_gamma   90.00
#
_symmetry.space_group_name_H-M   'P 1'
#
loop_
_entity.id
_entity.type
_entity.pdbx_description
1 polymer ?
#
loop_
_entity_poly.entity_id
_entity_poly.type
_entity_poly.pdbx_seq_one_letter_code
_entity_poly.pdbx_strand_id
1 'polypeptide(L)'
;FIIIGPAFAAPRTGLVAYEMAVKPFFVEASQAHLTAFSVIFFAVAMLFSWFQGRLIDLIGKVLTPALFVGLIILAVAVFLDPQGDMIGARGEYLTQPLTKGFLEGYNTMDTFASLMFGMLMVDALRGKGITERSATTKYLIFAGCIAAAGLAFVYISLFYLGATSATVAAGADNGGLILSQYV
;
A
#
# COMPACT_ATOMS: atom_id res chain seq x y z
N PHE A 1 1.08 10.67 17.83
CA PHE A 1 0.97 11.19 16.45
C PHE A 1 2.33 11.27 15.73
N ILE A 2 3.38 11.83 16.35
CA ILE A 2 4.69 12.07 15.69
C ILE A 2 5.49 10.80 15.37
N ILE A 3 5.37 9.74 16.19
CA ILE A 3 6.20 8.54 16.01
C ILE A 3 5.72 7.70 14.82
N ILE A 4 4.42 7.42 14.70
CA ILE A 4 3.91 6.51 13.67
C ILE A 4 3.97 7.14 12.26
N GLY A 5 3.55 8.40 12.11
CA GLY A 5 3.51 9.06 10.80
C GLY A 5 4.87 9.61 10.36
N PRO A 6 5.33 10.75 10.90
CA PRO A 6 6.57 11.40 10.48
C PRO A 6 7.84 10.58 10.67
N ALA A 7 7.97 9.82 11.76
CA ALA A 7 9.23 9.15 12.10
C ALA A 7 9.41 7.76 11.47
N PHE A 8 8.33 7.02 11.20
CA PHE A 8 8.40 5.65 10.67
C PHE A 8 7.75 5.49 9.29
N ALA A 9 6.50 5.93 9.11
CA ALA A 9 5.80 5.76 7.85
C ALA A 9 6.42 6.62 6.73
N ALA A 10 6.73 7.89 7.02
CA ALA A 10 7.20 8.83 6.00
C ALA A 10 8.58 8.45 5.40
N PRO A 11 9.61 8.08 6.19
CA PRO A 11 10.89 7.61 5.64
C PRO A 11 10.74 6.34 4.80
N ARG A 12 9.86 5.43 5.21
CA ARG A 12 9.61 4.20 4.49
C ARG A 12 8.91 4.44 3.15
N THR A 13 7.89 5.29 3.10
CA THR A 13 7.19 5.59 1.84
C THR A 13 8.12 6.30 0.86
N GLY A 14 8.99 7.19 1.34
CA GLY A 14 10.04 7.82 0.53
C GLY A 14 11.02 6.79 -0.05
N LEU A 15 11.46 5.81 0.76
CA LEU A 15 12.35 4.74 0.31
C LEU A 15 11.67 3.84 -0.73
N VAL A 16 10.42 3.42 -0.51
CA VAL A 16 9.67 2.60 -1.49
C VAL A 16 9.45 3.38 -2.80
N ALA A 17 9.12 4.67 -2.73
CA ALA A 17 8.97 5.51 -3.92
C ALA A 17 10.29 5.62 -4.71
N TYR A 18 11.43 5.74 -4.02
CA TYR A 18 12.74 5.72 -4.67
C TYR A 18 13.03 4.38 -5.35
N GLU A 19 12.78 3.27 -4.66
CA GLU A 19 13.00 1.92 -5.20
C GLU A 19 12.15 1.62 -6.42
N MET A 20 10.91 2.11 -6.48
CA MET A 20 10.01 1.85 -7.60
C MET A 20 10.16 2.86 -8.75
N ALA A 21 10.40 4.14 -8.46
CA ALA A 21 10.33 5.20 -9.48
C ALA A 21 11.69 5.67 -10.00
N VAL A 22 12.77 5.49 -9.23
CA VAL A 22 14.08 6.07 -9.55
C VAL A 22 15.14 4.99 -9.76
N LYS A 23 15.22 4.03 -8.83
CA LYS A 23 16.20 2.93 -8.90
C LYS A 23 16.22 2.18 -10.24
N PRO A 24 15.09 1.91 -10.93
CA PRO A 24 15.11 1.20 -12.22
C PRO A 24 15.78 1.99 -13.36
N PHE A 25 15.87 3.32 -13.25
CA PHE A 25 16.44 4.19 -14.29
C PHE A 25 17.95 4.44 -14.13
N PHE A 26 18.55 4.05 -13.01
CA PHE A 26 19.98 4.25 -12.73
C PHE A 26 20.71 2.90 -12.57
N VAL A 27 21.75 2.69 -13.38
CA VAL A 27 22.57 1.47 -13.37
C VAL A 27 23.43 1.36 -12.10
N GLU A 28 23.86 2.49 -11.51
CA GLU A 28 24.52 2.56 -10.20
C GLU A 28 23.79 3.51 -9.25
N ALA A 29 22.89 2.97 -8.44
CA ALA A 29 22.18 3.70 -7.41
C ALA A 29 23.11 4.04 -6.22
N SER A 30 23.88 5.12 -6.33
CA SER A 30 24.67 5.66 -5.20
C SER A 30 23.79 6.22 -4.07
N GLN A 31 24.27 6.15 -2.82
CA GLN A 31 23.66 6.76 -1.62
C GLN A 31 23.34 8.26 -1.80
N ALA A 32 24.09 8.95 -2.67
CA ALA A 32 23.85 10.34 -3.02
C ALA A 32 22.50 10.54 -3.72
N HIS A 33 22.07 9.61 -4.58
CA HIS A 33 20.78 9.69 -5.29
C HIS A 33 19.60 9.48 -4.34
N LEU A 34 19.72 8.56 -3.38
CA LEU A 34 18.69 8.33 -2.35
C LEU A 34 18.54 9.56 -1.47
N THR A 35 19.65 10.17 -1.07
CA THR A 35 19.63 11.38 -0.24
C THR A 35 19.01 12.56 -0.98
N ALA A 36 19.40 12.80 -2.24
CA ALA A 36 18.83 13.86 -3.06
C ALA A 36 17.33 13.66 -3.33
N PHE A 37 16.93 12.43 -3.69
CA PHE A 37 15.51 12.11 -3.89
C PHE A 37 14.71 12.29 -2.61
N SER A 38 15.21 11.81 -1.47
CA SER A 38 14.52 11.94 -0.18
C SER A 38 14.33 13.41 0.20
N VAL A 39 15.36 14.25 0.03
CA VAL A 39 15.28 15.69 0.30
C VAL A 39 14.22 16.36 -0.59
N ILE A 40 14.21 16.06 -1.89
CA ILE A 40 13.22 16.62 -2.83
C ILE A 40 11.81 16.12 -2.49
N PHE A 41 11.66 14.82 -2.26
CA PHE A 41 10.39 14.17 -1.92
C PHE A 41 9.79 14.77 -0.66
N PHE A 42 10.59 14.92 0.41
CA PHE A 42 10.13 15.52 1.65
C PHE A 42 9.89 17.02 1.54
N ALA A 43 10.65 17.76 0.74
CA ALA A 43 10.39 19.17 0.48
C ALA A 43 9.02 19.37 -0.21
N VAL A 44 8.73 18.55 -1.21
CA VAL A 44 7.42 18.55 -1.90
C VAL A 44 6.31 18.12 -0.94
N ALA A 45 6.50 17.04 -0.18
CA ALA A 45 5.53 16.60 0.82
C ALA A 45 5.23 17.68 1.88
N MET A 46 6.27 18.43 2.30
CA MET A 46 6.13 19.54 3.23
C MET A 46 5.33 20.70 2.63
N LEU A 47 5.56 21.04 1.36
CA LEU A 47 4.75 22.04 0.65
C LEU A 47 3.27 21.65 0.59
N PHE A 48 2.97 20.39 0.27
CA PHE A 48 1.58 19.90 0.24
C PHE A 48 0.93 19.84 1.63
N SER A 49 1.69 19.52 2.68
CA SER A 49 1.21 19.51 4.06
C SER A 49 0.70 20.88 4.52
N TRP A 50 1.27 21.98 3.99
CA TRP A 50 0.79 23.33 4.27
C TRP A 50 -0.66 23.57 3.78
N PHE A 51 -1.12 22.79 2.80
CA PHE A 51 -2.49 22.84 2.26
C PHE A 51 -3.43 21.76 2.85
N GLN A 52 -3.30 21.48 4.15
CA GLN A 52 -4.04 20.46 4.92
C GLN A 52 -5.54 20.34 4.61
N GLY A 53 -6.26 21.45 4.44
CA GLY A 53 -7.71 21.43 4.21
C GLY A 53 -8.13 20.81 2.87
N ARG A 54 -7.34 20.98 1.81
CA ARG A 54 -7.64 20.41 0.47
C ARG A 54 -7.01 19.04 0.28
N LEU A 55 -5.99 18.70 1.06
CA LEU A 55 -5.25 17.44 0.94
C LEU A 55 -6.12 16.23 1.27
N ILE A 56 -6.89 16.29 2.36
CA ILE A 56 -7.80 15.21 2.77
C ILE A 56 -8.87 14.97 1.70
N ASP A 57 -9.43 16.05 1.14
CA ASP A 57 -10.39 16.00 0.05
C ASP A 57 -9.80 15.38 -1.24
N LEU A 58 -8.57 15.78 -1.61
CA LEU A 58 -7.84 15.23 -2.76
C LEU A 58 -7.53 13.75 -2.60
N ILE A 59 -7.08 13.35 -1.41
CA ILE A 59 -6.80 11.95 -1.10
C ILE A 59 -8.06 11.11 -1.28
N GLY A 60 -9.16 11.49 -0.62
CA GLY A 60 -10.40 10.74 -0.64
C GLY A 60 -11.11 10.73 -2.00
N LYS A 61 -11.12 11.85 -2.73
CA LYS A 61 -11.92 12.00 -3.97
C LYS A 61 -11.17 11.65 -5.24
N VAL A 62 -9.84 11.75 -5.25
CA VAL A 62 -9.04 11.61 -6.48
C VAL A 62 -8.00 10.50 -6.35
N LEU A 63 -7.16 10.53 -5.33
CA LEU A 63 -6.06 9.56 -5.21
C LEU A 63 -6.55 8.14 -4.91
N THR A 64 -7.44 7.98 -3.92
CA THR A 64 -8.00 6.66 -3.57
C THR A 64 -8.72 5.99 -4.75
N PRO A 65 -9.65 6.67 -5.47
CA PRO A 65 -10.30 6.04 -6.63
C PRO A 65 -9.33 5.80 -7.79
N ALA A 66 -8.38 6.70 -8.05
CA ALA A 66 -7.36 6.48 -9.09
C ALA A 66 -6.51 5.25 -8.77
N LEU A 67 -6.10 5.08 -7.50
CA LEU A 67 -5.35 3.93 -7.03
C LEU A 67 -6.16 2.64 -7.18
N PHE A 68 -7.44 2.64 -6.80
CA PHE A 68 -8.33 1.49 -6.99
C PHE A 68 -8.51 1.12 -8.47
N VAL A 69 -8.70 2.11 -9.35
CA VAL A 69 -8.81 1.87 -10.78
C VAL A 69 -7.52 1.28 -11.33
N GLY A 70 -6.36 1.83 -10.95
CA GLY A 70 -5.06 1.29 -11.35
C GLY A 70 -4.87 -0.16 -10.91
N LEU A 71 -5.25 -0.49 -9.67
CA LEU A 71 -5.21 -1.86 -9.15
C LEU A 71 -6.15 -2.81 -9.89
N ILE A 72 -7.35 -2.36 -10.27
CA ILE A 72 -8.29 -3.18 -11.05
C ILE A 72 -7.74 -3.44 -12.45
N ILE A 73 -7.22 -2.40 -13.12
CA ILE A 73 -6.59 -2.54 -14.44
C ILE A 73 -5.44 -3.54 -14.36
N LEU A 74 -4.60 -3.41 -13.33
CA LEU A 74 -3.49 -4.32 -13.12
C LEU A 74 -3.97 -5.75 -12.85
N ALA A 75 -4.96 -5.94 -11.96
CA ALA A 75 -5.54 -7.25 -11.69
C ALA A 75 -6.06 -7.90 -12.97
N VAL A 76 -6.82 -7.17 -13.79
CA VAL A 76 -7.34 -7.67 -15.06
C VAL A 76 -6.22 -8.00 -16.04
N ALA A 77 -5.19 -7.15 -16.15
CA ALA A 77 -4.05 -7.39 -17.03
C ALA A 77 -3.35 -8.72 -16.70
N VAL A 78 -3.19 -9.02 -15.43
CA VAL A 78 -2.52 -10.24 -14.94
C VAL A 78 -3.34 -11.49 -15.23
N PHE A 79 -4.67 -11.41 -15.12
CA PHE A 79 -5.55 -12.53 -15.45
C PHE A 79 -5.66 -12.77 -16.96
N LEU A 80 -5.51 -11.74 -17.79
CA LEU A 80 -5.60 -11.84 -19.25
C LEU A 80 -4.29 -12.30 -19.91
N ASP A 81 -3.14 -11.87 -19.40
CA ASP A 81 -1.82 -12.21 -19.96
C ASP A 81 -0.82 -12.60 -18.85
N PRO A 82 -0.96 -13.81 -18.26
CA PRO A 82 -0.01 -14.29 -17.28
C PRO A 82 1.35 -14.51 -17.95
N GLN A 83 2.34 -13.70 -17.58
CA GLN A 83 3.69 -13.67 -18.18
C GLN A 83 4.54 -14.93 -17.92
N GLY A 84 4.00 -15.94 -17.24
CA GLY A 84 4.72 -17.17 -16.93
C GLY A 84 3.95 -18.18 -16.09
N ASP A 85 4.51 -19.39 -16.02
CA ASP A 85 4.02 -20.46 -15.16
C ASP A 85 4.22 -20.11 -13.69
N MET A 86 3.26 -20.54 -12.85
CA MET A 86 3.41 -20.46 -11.40
C MET A 86 4.64 -21.26 -10.95
N ILE A 87 5.64 -20.56 -10.43
CA ILE A 87 6.78 -21.21 -9.81
C ILE A 87 6.43 -21.69 -8.39
N GLY A 88 7.09 -22.77 -7.96
CA GLY A 88 6.99 -23.24 -6.57
C GLY A 88 7.46 -22.18 -5.57
N ALA A 89 6.87 -22.18 -4.38
CA ALA A 89 7.23 -21.26 -3.30
C ALA A 89 8.75 -21.27 -3.03
N ARG A 90 9.34 -20.08 -2.76
CA ARG A 90 10.77 -19.92 -2.48
C ARG A 90 11.01 -19.46 -1.04
N GLY A 91 12.12 -19.89 -0.45
CA GLY A 91 12.57 -19.45 0.87
C GLY A 91 11.64 -19.84 2.01
N GLU A 92 11.43 -18.94 2.98
CA GLU A 92 10.62 -19.18 4.18
C GLU A 92 9.13 -19.42 3.90
N TYR A 93 8.64 -19.13 2.69
CA TYR A 93 7.29 -19.52 2.27
C TYR A 93 7.11 -21.03 2.08
N LEU A 94 8.20 -21.81 1.98
CA LEU A 94 8.14 -23.29 1.94
C LEU A 94 7.88 -23.90 3.31
N THR A 95 8.44 -23.30 4.37
CA THR A 95 8.39 -23.86 5.73
C THR A 95 7.33 -23.21 6.59
N GLN A 96 7.07 -21.90 6.40
CA GLN A 96 6.16 -21.12 7.23
C GLN A 96 5.38 -20.06 6.41
N PRO A 97 4.53 -20.46 5.45
CA PRO A 97 3.79 -19.52 4.59
C PRO A 97 2.86 -18.60 5.37
N LEU A 98 2.21 -19.10 6.44
CA LEU A 98 1.28 -18.32 7.25
C LEU A 98 2.02 -17.25 8.09
N THR A 99 3.12 -17.64 8.75
CA THR A 99 3.92 -16.72 9.56
C THR A 99 4.51 -15.61 8.71
N LYS A 100 5.07 -15.94 7.53
CA LYS A 100 5.59 -14.93 6.61
C LYS A 100 4.51 -14.00 6.08
N GLY A 101 3.37 -14.54 5.64
CA GLY A 101 2.24 -13.71 5.20
C GLY A 101 1.74 -12.76 6.29
N PHE A 102 1.67 -13.22 7.54
CA PHE A 102 1.29 -12.38 8.68
C PHE A 102 2.33 -11.29 8.97
N LEU A 103 3.62 -11.62 8.93
CA LEU A 103 4.70 -10.65 9.14
C LEU A 103 4.75 -9.59 8.05
N GLU A 104 4.57 -9.96 6.78
CA GLU A 104 4.48 -9.00 5.68
C GLU A 104 3.25 -8.09 5.82
N GLY A 105 2.11 -8.66 6.22
CA GLY A 105 0.91 -7.89 6.56
C GLY A 105 1.16 -6.89 7.70
N TYR A 106 1.83 -7.31 8.77
CA TYR A 106 2.24 -6.41 9.86
C TYR A 106 3.19 -5.31 9.37
N ASN A 107 4.14 -5.69 8.51
CA ASN A 107 5.10 -4.76 7.94
C ASN A 107 4.42 -3.69 7.12
N THR A 108 3.23 -3.86 6.52
CA THR A 108 2.52 -2.77 5.81
C THR A 108 2.24 -1.54 6.68
N MET A 109 2.28 -1.67 8.02
CA MET A 109 1.95 -0.63 8.99
C MET A 109 0.48 -0.17 8.99
N ASP A 110 -0.40 -0.78 8.19
CA ASP A 110 -1.83 -0.46 8.13
C ASP A 110 -2.55 -0.74 9.46
N THR A 111 -2.11 -1.75 10.21
CA THR A 111 -2.65 -2.06 11.54
C THR A 111 -2.47 -0.89 12.51
N PHE A 112 -1.29 -0.26 12.54
CA PHE A 112 -1.04 0.90 13.40
C PHE A 112 -1.84 2.13 12.97
N ALA A 113 -1.97 2.33 11.65
CA ALA A 113 -2.79 3.41 11.10
C ALA A 113 -4.28 3.22 11.46
N SER A 114 -4.81 2.00 11.35
CA SER A 114 -6.22 1.68 11.63
C SER A 114 -6.61 1.97 13.08
N LEU A 115 -5.72 1.76 14.05
CA LEU A 115 -5.95 2.12 15.46
C LEU A 115 -6.15 3.63 15.64
N MET A 116 -5.41 4.44 14.87
CA MET A 116 -5.51 5.90 14.92
C MET A 116 -6.74 6.41 14.15
N PHE A 117 -6.95 5.93 12.92
CA PHE A 117 -8.08 6.34 12.08
C PHE A 117 -9.42 5.75 12.55
N GLY A 118 -9.41 4.69 13.36
CA GLY A 118 -10.62 4.09 13.92
C GLY A 118 -11.40 5.08 14.78
N MET A 119 -10.73 5.86 15.64
CA MET A 119 -11.38 6.90 16.44
C MET A 119 -11.95 8.01 15.55
N LEU A 120 -11.21 8.43 14.52
CA LEU A 120 -11.68 9.42 13.55
C LEU A 120 -12.95 8.96 12.82
N MET A 121 -13.03 7.68 12.45
CA MET A 121 -14.20 7.09 11.82
C MET A 121 -15.40 7.00 12.79
N VAL A 122 -15.17 6.68 14.06
CA VAL A 122 -16.21 6.72 15.10
C VAL A 122 -16.75 8.14 15.27
N ASP A 123 -15.88 9.14 15.34
CA ASP A 123 -16.28 10.54 15.49
C ASP A 123 -16.99 11.07 14.23
N ALA A 124 -16.55 10.67 13.03
CA ALA A 124 -17.22 11.00 11.78
C ALA A 124 -18.65 10.42 11.70
N LEU A 125 -18.86 9.19 12.19
CA LEU A 125 -20.19 8.59 12.26
C LEU A 125 -21.08 9.29 13.29
N ARG A 126 -20.53 9.64 14.45
CA ARG A 126 -21.24 10.43 15.47
C ARG A 126 -21.63 11.81 14.95
N GLY A 127 -20.75 12.44 14.18
CA GLY A 127 -21.01 13.72 13.51
C GLY A 127 -22.16 13.68 12.50
N LYS A 128 -22.54 12.50 12.01
CA LYS A 128 -23.71 12.28 11.14
C LYS A 128 -25.01 12.00 11.91
N GLY A 129 -25.03 12.16 13.23
CA GLY A 129 -26.21 12.00 14.08
C GLY A 129 -26.44 10.57 14.59
N ILE A 130 -25.52 9.63 14.33
CA ILE A 130 -25.57 8.26 14.87
C ILE A 130 -24.93 8.27 16.25
N THR A 131 -25.72 8.53 17.29
CA THR A 131 -25.23 8.64 18.68
C THR A 131 -25.36 7.33 19.46
N GLU A 132 -26.17 6.38 18.98
CA GLU A 132 -26.37 5.09 19.63
C GLU A 132 -25.12 4.20 19.46
N ARG A 133 -24.57 3.70 20.58
CA ARG A 133 -23.35 2.87 20.60
C ARG A 133 -23.53 1.56 19.82
N SER A 134 -24.70 0.93 19.94
CA SER A 134 -25.03 -0.31 19.22
C SER A 134 -25.06 -0.10 17.71
N ALA A 135 -25.78 0.94 17.26
CA ALA A 135 -25.86 1.30 15.85
C ALA A 135 -24.48 1.66 15.27
N THR A 136 -23.71 2.51 15.96
CA THR A 136 -22.36 2.91 15.53
C THR A 136 -21.45 1.71 15.33
N THR A 137 -21.47 0.76 16.27
CA THR A 137 -20.64 -0.45 16.21
C THR A 137 -21.06 -1.34 15.03
N LYS A 138 -22.37 -1.53 14.85
CA LYS A 138 -22.90 -2.33 13.73
C LYS A 138 -22.51 -1.75 12.37
N TYR A 139 -22.69 -0.44 12.18
CA TYR A 139 -22.31 0.22 10.92
C TYR A 139 -20.80 0.16 10.66
N LEU A 140 -19.96 0.33 11.68
CA LEU A 140 -18.52 0.19 11.55
C LEU A 140 -18.10 -1.23 11.16
N ILE A 141 -18.71 -2.25 11.77
CA ILE A 141 -18.43 -3.66 11.42
C ILE A 141 -18.81 -3.92 9.96
N PHE A 142 -20.01 -3.54 9.54
CA PHE A 142 -20.43 -3.73 8.14
C PHE A 142 -19.51 -2.99 7.16
N ALA A 143 -19.18 -1.72 7.44
CA ALA A 143 -18.26 -0.95 6.61
C ALA A 143 -16.86 -1.58 6.56
N GLY A 144 -16.37 -2.07 7.71
CA GLY A 144 -15.09 -2.78 7.83
C GLY A 144 -15.08 -4.09 7.04
N CYS A 145 -16.15 -4.89 7.11
CA CYS A 145 -16.27 -6.12 6.34
C CYS A 145 -16.30 -5.86 4.82
N ILE A 146 -17.02 -4.83 4.37
CA ILE A 146 -17.04 -4.44 2.95
C ILE A 146 -15.63 -4.00 2.49
N ALA A 147 -14.96 -3.17 3.29
CA ALA A 147 -13.60 -2.73 2.99
C ALA A 147 -12.61 -3.90 2.97
N ALA A 148 -12.69 -4.80 3.95
CA ALA A 148 -11.84 -5.99 4.03
C ALA A 148 -12.06 -6.94 2.85
N ALA A 149 -13.30 -7.15 2.41
CA ALA A 149 -13.61 -7.96 1.23
C ALA A 149 -13.04 -7.35 -0.05
N GLY A 150 -13.19 -6.03 -0.24
CA GLY A 150 -12.61 -5.33 -1.39
C GLY A 150 -11.08 -5.37 -1.40
N LEU A 151 -10.47 -5.20 -0.23
CA LEU A 151 -9.02 -5.28 -0.08
C LEU A 151 -8.51 -6.71 -0.31
N ALA A 152 -9.20 -7.72 0.20
CA ALA A 152 -8.85 -9.13 -0.04
C ALA A 152 -8.88 -9.47 -1.53
N PHE A 153 -9.88 -9.00 -2.27
CA PHE A 153 -9.96 -9.21 -3.72
C PHE A 153 -8.74 -8.64 -4.46
N VAL A 154 -8.32 -7.42 -4.10
CA VAL A 154 -7.11 -6.78 -4.65
C VAL A 154 -5.86 -7.59 -4.29
N TYR A 155 -5.68 -7.94 -3.01
CA TYR A 155 -4.47 -8.64 -2.58
C TYR A 155 -4.36 -10.04 -3.19
N ILE A 156 -5.46 -10.77 -3.36
CA ILE A 156 -5.45 -12.06 -4.07
C ILE A 156 -4.95 -11.88 -5.51
N SER A 157 -5.40 -10.81 -6.19
CA SER A 157 -4.96 -10.48 -7.54
C SER A 157 -3.46 -10.14 -7.58
N LEU A 158 -2.97 -9.38 -6.60
CA LEU A 158 -1.54 -9.04 -6.47
C LEU A 158 -0.68 -10.25 -6.08
N PHE A 159 -1.18 -11.18 -5.26
CA PHE A 159 -0.48 -12.42 -4.97
C PHE A 159 -0.38 -13.32 -6.20
N TYR A 160 -1.45 -13.37 -7.02
CA TYR A 160 -1.45 -14.08 -8.29
C TYR A 160 -0.47 -13.45 -9.30
N LEU A 161 -0.41 -12.12 -9.37
CA LEU A 161 0.63 -11.39 -10.11
C LEU A 161 2.02 -11.79 -9.63
N GLY A 162 2.29 -11.70 -8.33
CA GLY A 162 3.60 -12.02 -7.78
C GLY A 162 4.03 -13.47 -8.07
N ALA A 163 3.07 -14.41 -8.03
CA ALA A 163 3.32 -15.81 -8.34
C ALA A 163 3.63 -16.09 -9.82
N THR A 164 3.06 -15.30 -10.73
CA THR A 164 3.22 -15.46 -12.20
C THR A 164 4.33 -14.58 -12.79
N SER A 165 4.79 -13.57 -12.04
CA SER A 165 5.81 -12.61 -12.50
C SER A 165 7.25 -13.10 -12.39
N ALA A 166 7.48 -14.31 -11.87
CA ALA A 166 8.83 -14.83 -11.62
C ALA A 166 9.67 -15.10 -12.89
N THR A 167 9.02 -15.23 -14.05
CA THR A 167 9.66 -15.37 -15.36
C THR A 167 10.22 -14.05 -15.87
N VAL A 168 9.56 -12.92 -15.56
CA VAL A 168 9.97 -11.56 -15.97
C VAL A 168 10.90 -10.92 -14.94
N ALA A 169 10.65 -11.20 -13.66
CA ALA A 169 11.36 -10.65 -12.51
C ALA A 169 12.19 -11.71 -11.77
N ALA A 170 13.05 -12.42 -12.51
CA ALA A 170 13.91 -13.46 -11.94
C ALA A 170 14.89 -12.87 -10.91
N GLY A 171 14.56 -13.00 -9.62
CA GLY A 171 15.37 -12.49 -8.51
C GLY A 171 14.91 -11.15 -7.93
N ALA A 172 13.67 -10.72 -8.19
CA ALA A 172 13.12 -9.57 -7.48
C ALA A 172 12.90 -9.87 -5.99
N ASP A 173 13.62 -9.16 -5.13
CA ASP A 173 13.54 -9.29 -3.67
C ASP A 173 12.31 -8.59 -3.06
N ASN A 174 11.59 -7.78 -3.83
CA ASN A 174 10.43 -7.02 -3.36
C ASN A 174 9.31 -6.91 -4.42
N GLY A 175 8.08 -6.68 -3.95
CA GLY A 175 6.91 -6.52 -4.83
C GLY A 175 6.94 -5.25 -5.68
N GLY A 176 7.72 -4.24 -5.27
CA GLY A 176 7.89 -3.00 -6.04
C GLY A 176 8.67 -3.22 -7.34
N LEU A 177 9.70 -4.06 -7.31
CA LEU A 177 10.51 -4.43 -8.46
C LEU A 177 9.71 -5.26 -9.46
N ILE A 178 8.89 -6.19 -8.96
CA ILE A 178 7.94 -6.96 -9.77
C ILE A 178 7.02 -6.00 -10.54
N LEU A 179 6.44 -5.02 -9.86
CA LEU A 179 5.55 -4.04 -10.48
C LEU A 179 6.28 -3.12 -11.47
N SER A 180 7.49 -2.66 -11.16
CA SER A 180 8.27 -1.79 -12.06
C SER A 180 8.76 -2.49 -13.33
N GLN A 181 8.82 -3.82 -13.31
CA GLN A 181 9.18 -4.62 -14.49
C GLN A 181 7.94 -5.09 -15.25
N TYR A 182 6.76 -5.04 -14.61
CA TYR A 182 5.47 -5.41 -15.19
C TYR A 182 4.81 -4.26 -15.97
N VAL A 183 5.09 -3.00 -15.60
CA VAL A 183 4.58 -1.77 -16.26
C VAL A 183 5.66 -1.17 -17.14
#